data_AF-X1NI01-F1
#
_entry.id   AF-X1NI01-F1
#
_cell.length_a   1.000
_cell.length_b   1.000
_cell.length_c   1.000
_cell.angle_alpha   90.00
_cell.angle_beta   90.00
_cell.angle_gamma   90.00
#
_symmetry.space_group_name_H-M   'P 1'
#
loop_
_entity.id
_entity.type
_entity.pdbx_description
1 polymer ?
#
loop_
_entity_poly.entity_id
_entity_poly.type
_entity_poly.pdbx_seq_one_letter_code
_entity_poly.pdbx_strand_id
1 'polypeptide(L)' 'MFQGPFSTGIFQRAIDHELVRVSIHNIRDYTHDKHHTVDDYAYGGGAGMILKPEP' A
#
# COMPACT_ATOMS: atom_id res chain seq x y z
N MET A 1 -2.12 9.41 -4.09
CA MET A 1 -0.88 8.87 -4.67
C MET A 1 -1.14 8.04 -5.92
N PHE A 2 -1.95 6.98 -5.85
CA PHE A 2 -2.09 6.02 -6.95
C PHE A 2 -3.11 6.40 -8.04
N GLN A 3 -4.12 7.23 -7.76
CA GLN A 3 -5.11 7.61 -8.78
C GLN A 3 -4.47 8.34 -9.98
N GLY A 4 -3.64 9.36 -9.75
CA GLY A 4 -3.08 10.17 -10.84
C GLY A 4 -2.31 9.40 -11.92
N PRO A 5 -1.29 8.59 -11.56
CA PRO A 5 -0.53 7.81 -12.53
C PRO A 5 -1.37 6.81 -13.33
N PHE A 6 -2.39 6.20 -12.69
CA PHE A 6 -3.26 5.23 -13.34
C PHE A 6 -4.43 5.86 -14.08
N SER A 7 -4.76 7.13 -13.81
CA SER A 7 -5.90 7.82 -14.42
C SER A 7 -5.56 8.63 -15.67
N THR A 8 -4.38 8.43 -16.27
CA THR A 8 -3.92 9.21 -17.41
C THR A 8 -3.19 8.38 -18.47
N GLY A 9 -3.18 8.88 -19.71
CA GLY A 9 -2.36 8.34 -20.80
C GLY A 9 -2.66 6.88 -21.17
N ILE A 10 -1.59 6.09 -21.31
CA ILE A 10 -1.67 4.68 -21.71
C ILE A 10 -2.31 3.80 -20.63
N PHE A 11 -2.09 4.11 -19.35
CA PHE A 11 -2.66 3.34 -18.24
C PHE A 11 -4.18 3.48 -18.19
N GLN A 12 -4.71 4.71 -18.33
CA GLN A 12 -6.15 4.94 -18.39
C GLN A 12 -6.79 4.12 -19.51
N ARG A 13 -6.23 4.20 -20.74
CA ARG A 13 -6.76 3.44 -21.89
C ARG A 13 -6.72 1.94 -21.66
N ALA A 14 -5.65 1.41 -21.09
CA ALA A 14 -5.55 -0.03 -20.81
C ALA A 14 -6.58 -0.50 -19.78
N ILE A 15 -6.88 0.33 -18.78
CA ILE A 15 -7.93 0.07 -17.78
C ILE A 15 -9.33 0.16 -18.43
N ASP A 16 -9.58 1.20 -19.25
CA ASP A 16 -10.87 1.41 -19.93
C ASP A 16 -11.20 0.29 -20.93
N HIS A 17 -10.17 -0.26 -21.58
CA HIS A 17 -10.29 -1.41 -22.47
C HIS A 17 -10.25 -2.75 -21.73
N GLU A 18 -10.31 -2.74 -20.39
CA GLU A 18 -10.29 -3.92 -19.52
C GLU A 18 -9.09 -4.86 -19.74
N LEU A 19 -7.99 -4.34 -20.30
CA LEU A 19 -6.78 -5.11 -20.57
C LEU A 19 -5.97 -5.35 -19.28
N VAL A 20 -6.13 -4.48 -18.29
CA VAL A 20 -5.48 -4.56 -16.98
C VAL A 20 -6.43 -4.13 -15.87
N ARG A 21 -6.24 -4.71 -14.68
CA ARG A 21 -6.96 -4.32 -13.45
C ARG A 21 -5.97 -3.89 -12.39
N VAL A 22 -6.22 -2.74 -11.77
CA VAL A 22 -5.43 -2.21 -10.65
C VAL A 22 -6.22 -2.38 -9.36
N SER A 23 -5.63 -3.05 -8.38
CA SER A 23 -6.19 -3.19 -7.02
C SER A 23 -5.27 -2.48 -6.04
N ILE A 24 -5.80 -1.51 -5.31
CA ILE A 24 -5.05 -0.75 -4.31
C ILE A 24 -5.45 -1.27 -2.93
N HIS A 25 -4.48 -1.77 -2.18
CA HIS A 25 -4.66 -2.24 -0.81
C HIS A 25 -3.92 -1.28 0.14
N ASN A 26 -4.65 -0.70 1.09
CA ASN A 26 -4.03 0.06 2.17
C ASN A 26 -3.69 -0.91 3.31
N ILE A 27 -2.39 -1.07 3.61
CA ILE A 27 -1.91 -1.99 4.64
C ILE A 27 -2.49 -1.69 6.04
N ARG A 28 -2.87 -0.44 6.31
CA ARG A 28 -3.50 -0.05 7.59
C ARG A 28 -4.92 -0.60 7.78
N ASP A 29 -5.56 -1.04 6.70
CA ASP A 29 -6.90 -1.62 6.77
C ASP A 29 -6.85 -3.06 7.34
N TYR A 30 -5.67 -3.66 7.42
CA TYR A 30 -5.47 -5.04 7.86
C TYR A 30 -5.02 -5.16 9.32
N THR A 31 -4.69 -4.04 9.96
CA THR A 31 -4.27 -3.97 11.36
C THR A 31 -5.40 -4.31 12.34
N HIS A 32 -5.03 -4.87 13.48
CA HIS A 32 -5.96 -5.26 14.54
C HIS A 32 -5.93 -4.35 15.77
N ASP A 33 -4.99 -3.41 15.85
CA ASP A 33 -4.88 -2.48 16.96
C ASP A 33 -5.68 -1.19 16.73
N LYS A 34 -6.10 -0.55 17.83
CA LYS A 34 -6.88 0.71 17.79
C LYS A 34 -6.18 1.84 17.03
N HIS A 35 -4.85 1.81 16.94
CA HIS A 35 -4.06 2.88 16.34
C HIS A 35 -3.68 2.61 14.88
N HIS A 36 -4.09 1.46 14.32
CA HIS A 36 -3.78 1.03 12.96
C HIS A 36 -2.27 1.06 12.66
N THR A 37 -1.49 0.46 13.56
CA THR A 37 -0.03 0.53 13.59
C THR A 37 0.59 -0.54 12.69
N VAL A 38 1.26 -0.10 11.62
CA VAL A 38 1.83 -1.00 10.59
C VAL A 38 3.34 -1.18 10.68
N ASP A 39 4.01 -0.49 11.60
CA ASP A 39 5.46 -0.48 11.76
C ASP A 39 5.88 -0.75 13.21
N ASP A 40 7.07 -1.32 13.38
CA ASP A 40 7.66 -1.67 14.69
C ASP A 40 9.18 -1.44 14.69
N TYR A 41 9.78 -1.50 15.86
CA TYR A 41 11.22 -1.40 16.05
C TYR A 41 11.94 -2.63 15.47
N ALA A 42 13.10 -2.39 14.87
CA ALA A 42 13.99 -3.46 14.45
C ALA A 42 14.62 -4.15 15.67
N TYR A 43 14.53 -5.48 15.72
CA TYR A 43 15.31 -6.27 16.69
C TYR A 43 16.82 -6.04 16.45
N GLY A 44 17.58 -5.90 17.53
CA GLY A 44 18.99 -5.49 17.46
C GLY A 44 19.20 -3.97 17.52
N GLY A 45 18.12 -3.18 17.55
CA GLY A 45 18.17 -1.73 17.64
C GLY A 45 18.53 -1.04 16.32
N GLY A 46 18.77 0.27 16.38
CA GLY A 46 18.99 1.12 15.21
C GLY A 46 17.94 2.22 15.09
N ALA A 47 18.22 3.22 14.25
CA ALA A 47 17.29 4.31 13.99
C ALA A 47 16.26 3.91 12.92
N GLY A 48 14.99 4.26 13.16
CA GLY A 48 13.89 4.01 12.23
C GLY A 48 12.97 2.86 12.67
N MET A 49 11.97 2.60 11.83
CA MET A 49 10.93 1.59 12.03
C MET A 49 10.89 0.68 10.80
N ILE A 50 10.43 -0.56 10.97
CA ILE A 50 10.25 -1.56 9.91
C ILE A 50 8.77 -1.95 9.87
N LEU A 51 8.25 -2.25 8.68
CA LEU A 51 6.89 -2.79 8.54
C LEU A 51 6.74 -4.09 9.33
N LYS A 52 5.63 -4.20 10.06
CA LYS A 52 5.28 -5.41 10.79
C LYS A 52 5.02 -6.55 9.81
N PRO A 53 5.46 -7.78 10.14
CA PRO A 53 5.12 -8.96 9.35
C PRO A 53 3.66 -9.37 9.49
N GLU A 54 3.06 -9.04 10.65
CA GLU A 54 1.66 -9.31 10.95
C GLU A 54 0.77 -8.20 10.39
N PRO A 55 -0.45 -8.52 9.91
CA PRO A 55 -1.39 -7.54 9.38
C PRO A 55 -1.88 -6.53 10.44
#